data_AF-A0A3D4HB41-F1
#
_entry.id   AF-A0A3D4HB41-F1
#
_cell.length_a   1.000
_cell.length_b   1.000
_cell.length_c   1.000
_cell.angle_alpha   90.00
_cell.angle_beta   90.00
_cell.angle_gamma   90.00
#
_symmetry.space_group_name_H-M   'P 1'
#
loop_
_entity.id
_entity.type
_entity.pdbx_description
1 polymer ?
#
loop_
_entity_poly.entity_id
_entity_poly.type
_entity_poly.pdbx_seq_one_letter_code
_entity_poly.pdbx_strand_id
1 'polypeptide(L)'
;IYNVTNPGSVTTSDVVELILKHGVNNKDYKFFDSEEEFMSKAAKTPRSNCVLDTAKMQSVGIHMRPVQEALDRSLKNWKRES
;
A
#
# COMPACT_ATOMS: atom_id res chain seq x y z
N ILE A 1 -6.33 -13.92 17.57
CA ILE A 1 -5.56 -12.90 16.82
C ILE A 1 -5.42 -13.36 15.38
N TYR A 2 -5.80 -12.50 14.43
CA TYR A 2 -5.72 -12.67 12.97
C TYR A 2 -5.10 -11.40 12.37
N ASN A 3 -4.24 -11.55 11.37
CA ASN A 3 -3.81 -10.42 10.55
C ASN A 3 -4.88 -10.16 9.49
N VAL A 4 -5.37 -8.93 9.42
CA VAL A 4 -6.45 -8.55 8.51
C VAL A 4 -5.91 -7.49 7.55
N THR A 5 -5.25 -7.96 6.50
CA THR A 5 -4.75 -7.15 5.38
C THR A 5 -5.10 -7.85 4.08
N ASN A 6 -5.13 -7.10 2.98
CA ASN A 6 -5.17 -7.71 1.66
C ASN A 6 -3.90 -8.56 1.45
N PRO A 7 -4.00 -9.81 0.97
CA PRO A 7 -2.84 -10.67 0.74
C PRO A 7 -1.85 -10.07 -0.25
N GLY A 8 -0.56 -10.33 -0.02
CA GLY A 8 0.55 -9.80 -0.81
C GLY A 8 1.20 -8.58 -0.14
N SER A 9 2.07 -7.91 -0.89
CA SER A 9 2.78 -6.71 -0.45
C SER A 9 2.90 -5.72 -1.60
N VAL A 10 3.03 -4.45 -1.26
CA VAL A 10 3.31 -3.35 -2.19
C VAL A 10 4.29 -2.38 -1.57
N THR A 11 5.08 -1.73 -2.41
CA THR A 11 5.91 -0.59 -2.02
C THR A 11 5.12 0.72 -2.15
N THR A 12 5.63 1.80 -1.57
CA THR A 12 5.09 3.15 -1.79
C THR A 12 5.09 3.52 -3.27
N SER A 13 6.13 3.13 -4.00
CA SER A 13 6.27 3.40 -5.44
C SER A 13 5.17 2.69 -6.25
N ASP A 14 4.85 1.44 -5.93
CA ASP A 14 3.78 0.69 -6.61
C ASP A 14 2.43 1.41 -6.47
N VAL A 15 2.14 1.94 -5.27
CA VAL A 15 0.90 2.66 -5.00
C VAL A 15 0.85 3.98 -5.75
N VAL A 16 1.96 4.74 -5.76
CA VAL A 16 2.05 6.01 -6.49
C VAL A 16 1.89 5.80 -7.99
N GLU A 17 2.50 4.77 -8.56
CA GLU A 17 2.34 4.42 -9.98
C GLU A 17 0.87 4.18 -10.31
N LEU A 18 0.15 3.42 -9.48
CA LEU A 18 -1.27 3.18 -9.68
C LEU A 18 -2.10 4.46 -9.55
N ILE A 19 -1.79 5.35 -8.61
CA ILE A 19 -2.46 6.66 -8.46
C ILE A 19 -2.33 7.49 -9.73
N LEU A 20 -1.11 7.57 -10.29
CA LEU A 20 -0.81 8.30 -11.52
C LEU A 20 -1.52 7.65 -12.71
N LYS A 21 -1.45 6.32 -12.83
CA LYS A 21 -2.09 5.54 -13.90
C LYS A 21 -3.60 5.74 -13.95
N HIS A 22 -4.27 5.78 -12.78
CA HIS A 22 -5.72 5.99 -12.68
C HIS A 22 -6.11 7.48 -12.72
N GLY A 23 -5.15 8.41 -12.85
CA GLY A 23 -5.42 9.83 -12.96
C GLY A 23 -6.03 10.45 -11.69
N VAL A 24 -5.88 9.80 -10.54
CA VAL A 24 -6.40 10.30 -9.26
C VAL A 24 -5.67 11.58 -8.84
N ASN A 25 -4.36 11.62 -9.10
CA ASN A 25 -3.47 12.76 -8.88
C ASN A 25 -2.43 12.82 -10.02
N ASN A 26 -1.89 14.00 -10.31
CA ASN A 26 -0.87 14.23 -11.34
C ASN A 26 0.37 14.97 -10.80
N LYS A 27 0.59 14.93 -9.48
CA LYS A 27 1.77 15.50 -8.83
C LYS A 27 3.03 14.76 -9.27
N ASP A 28 4.12 15.50 -9.40
CA ASP A 28 5.46 14.93 -9.52
C ASP A 28 5.94 14.44 -8.14
N TYR A 29 6.05 13.11 -8.00
CA TYR A 29 6.47 12.45 -6.77
C TYR A 29 7.97 12.20 -6.78
N LYS A 30 8.65 12.65 -5.72
CA LYS A 30 10.08 12.41 -5.51
C LYS A 30 10.25 11.38 -4.40
N PHE A 31 11.03 10.34 -4.69
CA PHE A 31 11.34 9.27 -3.74
C PHE A 31 12.73 9.50 -3.15
N PHE A 32 12.97 8.91 -1.98
CA PHE A 32 14.31 8.85 -1.38
C PHE A 32 15.13 7.78 -2.10
N ASP A 33 16.45 7.95 -2.13
CA ASP A 33 17.35 7.01 -2.80
C ASP A 33 17.50 5.72 -1.98
N SER A 34 17.30 5.79 -0.65
CA SER A 34 17.37 4.63 0.24
C SER A 34 16.47 4.73 1.47
N GLU A 35 16.21 3.57 2.10
CA GLU A 35 15.51 3.49 3.39
C GLU A 35 16.29 4.20 4.49
N GLU A 36 17.63 4.15 4.48
CA GLU A 36 18.49 4.86 5.43
C GLU A 36 18.32 6.37 5.31
N GLU A 37 18.26 6.89 4.08
CA GLU A 37 17.99 8.30 3.83
C GLU A 37 16.59 8.70 4.32
N PHE A 38 15.58 7.87 4.05
CA PHE A 38 14.23 8.07 4.55
C PHE A 38 14.17 8.12 6.08
N MET A 39 14.82 7.15 6.75
CA MET A 39 14.80 7.03 8.20
C MET A 39 15.57 8.15 8.90
N SER A 40 16.67 8.62 8.31
CA SER A 40 17.45 9.74 8.84
C SER A 40 16.81 11.11 8.62
N LYS A 41 16.13 11.33 7.49
CA LYS A 41 15.57 12.64 7.13
C LYS A 41 14.09 12.81 7.50
N ALA A 42 13.28 11.77 7.34
CA ALA A 42 11.81 11.88 7.39
C ALA A 42 11.20 11.22 8.63
N ALA A 43 11.85 10.20 9.20
CA ALA A 43 11.29 9.45 10.32
C ALA A 43 11.73 10.04 11.68
N LYS A 44 10.84 10.82 12.33
CA LYS A 44 11.02 11.17 13.77
C LYS A 44 10.97 9.93 14.68
N THR A 45 10.44 8.81 14.19
CA THR A 45 10.33 7.53 14.91
C THR A 45 10.40 6.39 13.88
N PRO A 46 11.13 5.29 14.15
CA PRO A 46 11.23 4.18 13.21
C PRO A 46 9.86 3.63 12.80
N ARG A 47 9.62 3.48 11.50
CA ARG A 47 8.39 2.86 10.98
C ARG A 47 8.67 1.38 10.76
N SER A 48 7.78 0.52 11.24
CA SER A 48 7.84 -0.91 10.92
C SER A 48 7.32 -1.14 9.50
N ASN A 49 8.22 -1.50 8.60
CA ASN A 49 7.88 -2.07 7.30
C ASN A 49 7.76 -3.59 7.48
N CYS A 50 6.58 -4.17 7.27
CA CYS A 50 6.39 -5.62 7.40
C CYS A 50 5.32 -6.16 6.46
N VAL A 51 5.45 -7.43 6.10
CA VAL A 51 4.44 -8.20 5.37
C VAL A 51 3.74 -9.11 6.37
N LEU A 52 2.43 -8.96 6.50
CA LEU A 52 1.64 -9.75 7.45
C LEU A 52 1.12 -11.03 6.78
N ASP A 53 1.36 -12.17 7.42
CA ASP A 53 0.82 -13.45 6.96
C ASP A 53 -0.69 -13.52 7.20
N THR A 54 -1.44 -13.77 6.13
CA THR A 54 -2.91 -13.84 6.11
C THR A 54 -3.44 -15.28 6.02
N ALA A 55 -2.56 -16.30 5.99
CA ALA A 55 -2.95 -17.71 5.83
C ALA A 55 -3.93 -18.17 6.92
N LYS A 56 -3.75 -17.72 8.16
CA LYS A 56 -4.66 -18.05 9.27
C LYS A 56 -6.08 -17.52 9.06
N MET A 57 -6.22 -16.35 8.44
CA MET A 57 -7.54 -15.77 8.13
C MET A 57 -8.19 -16.53 6.96
N GLN A 58 -7.40 -16.87 5.94
CA GLN A 58 -7.85 -17.66 4.81
C GLN A 58 -8.29 -19.08 5.21
N SER A 59 -7.58 -19.72 6.14
CA SER A 59 -7.88 -21.09 6.56
C SER A 59 -9.23 -21.25 7.28
N VAL A 60 -9.78 -20.15 7.81
CA VAL A 60 -11.11 -20.11 8.43
C VAL A 60 -12.19 -19.60 7.47
N GLY A 61 -11.89 -19.52 6.17
CA GLY A 61 -12.83 -19.15 5.11
C GLY A 61 -12.99 -17.65 4.88
N ILE A 62 -12.16 -16.80 5.51
CA ILE A 62 -12.20 -15.35 5.30
C ILE A 62 -11.17 -14.99 4.22
N HIS A 63 -11.67 -14.66 3.03
CA HIS A 63 -10.84 -14.30 1.88
C HIS A 63 -10.94 -12.80 1.58
N MET A 64 -9.79 -12.14 1.50
CA MET A 64 -9.67 -10.76 1.01
C MET A 64 -9.03 -10.77 -0.38
N ARG A 65 -9.38 -9.77 -1.19
CA ARG A 65 -8.75 -9.55 -2.51
C ARG A 65 -7.24 -9.33 -2.35
N PRO A 66 -6.39 -9.81 -3.28
CA PRO A 66 -4.97 -9.44 -3.31
C PRO A 66 -4.78 -7.92 -3.28
N VAL A 67 -3.68 -7.45 -2.68
CA VAL A 67 -3.46 -6.01 -2.44
C VAL A 67 -3.42 -5.19 -3.73
N GLN A 68 -2.83 -5.71 -4.80
CA GLN A 68 -2.78 -5.05 -6.11
C GLN A 68 -4.18 -4.86 -6.70
N GLU A 69 -5.02 -5.91 -6.68
CA GLU A 69 -6.41 -5.84 -7.15
C GLU A 69 -7.27 -4.92 -6.27
N ALA A 70 -7.00 -4.92 -4.96
CA ALA A 70 -7.70 -4.06 -4.01
C ALA A 70 -7.39 -2.58 -4.30
N LEU A 71 -6.13 -2.24 -4.55
CA LEU A 71 -5.70 -0.90 -4.93
C LEU A 71 -6.27 -0.48 -6.28
N ASP A 72 -6.13 -1.30 -7.32
CA ASP A 72 -6.65 -1.00 -8.66
C ASP A 72 -8.15 -0.71 -8.63
N ARG A 73 -8.94 -1.59 -7.99
CA ARG A 73 -10.38 -1.37 -7.83
C ARG A 73 -10.67 -0.10 -7.05
N SER A 74 -9.92 0.20 -5.99
CA SER A 74 -10.17 1.39 -5.17
C SER A 74 -9.90 2.68 -5.94
N LEU A 75 -8.79 2.72 -6.69
CA LEU A 75 -8.38 3.89 -7.48
C LEU A 75 -9.28 4.11 -8.69
N LYS A 76 -9.70 3.04 -9.37
CA LYS A 76 -10.69 3.10 -10.47
C LYS A 76 -12.03 3.69 -10.02
N ASN A 77 -12.41 3.48 -8.76
CA ASN A 77 -13.66 3.96 -8.18
C ASN A 77 -13.47 5.18 -7.28
N TRP A 78 -12.31 5.83 -7.35
CA TRP A 78 -11.99 6.97 -6.50
C TRP A 78 -12.96 8.13 -6.78
N LYS A 79 -13.51 8.70 -5.71
CA LYS A 79 -14.33 9.91 -5.75
C LYS A 79 -13.67 10.96 -4.88
N ARG A 80 -13.49 12.16 -5.44
CA ARG A 80 -13.04 13.30 -4.66
C ARG A 80 -14.10 13.64 -3.61
N GLU A 81 -13.64 14.04 -2.44
CA GLU A 81 -14.50 14.61 -1.41
C GLU A 81 -15.21 15.85 -1.98
N SER A 82 -16.50 15.98 -1.66
CA SER A 82 -17.40 17.04 -2.14
C SER A 82 -17.39 18.24 -1.22
#